data_AF-A0A016VQI8-F1
#
_entry.id   AF-A0A016VQI8-F1
#
_cell.length_a   1.000
_cell.length_b   1.000
_cell.length_c   1.000
_cell.angle_alpha   90.00
_cell.angle_beta   90.00
_cell.angle_gamma   90.00
#
_symmetry.space_group_name_H-M   'P 1'
#
loop_
_entity.id
_entity.type
_entity.pdbx_description
1 polymer ?
#
loop_
_entity_poly.entity_id
_entity_poly.type
_entity_poly.pdbx_seq_one_letter_code
_entity_poly.pdbx_strand_id
1 'polypeptide(L)'
;MACNSFIFLDRSFGTDRSRLDSMLDYYAKCGFNYQILLYPEGTDKCPLATERSRKFAEENELVHYEYVLHPRTTGFVHMIQNMRKAKYIDHIYDVTIGFGDCIVQSEVDFAVHGVCPKDVHYQVRKLNIADLPKGDKELGEWLVELWKEKEEKLRRFYMLDRKNRMFENTPNGREYEMSNSVFAGQLLINFFWVITTIMWAYGFFMIPYMCTFAIISCFLFFCIQRHWGGVEWLAIQKFNAQQRVKKTS
;
A
#
# COMPACT_ATOMS: atom_id res chain seq x y z
N MET A 1 2.14 12.97 -5.62
CA MET A 1 1.86 11.89 -4.64
C MET A 1 0.92 12.35 -3.53
N ALA A 2 1.14 13.47 -2.84
CA ALA A 2 0.26 13.95 -1.76
C ALA A 2 -1.24 14.07 -2.12
N CYS A 3 -1.56 14.40 -3.39
CA CYS A 3 -2.94 14.52 -3.86
C CYS A 3 -3.71 13.19 -4.00
N ASN A 4 -3.06 12.03 -3.84
CA ASN A 4 -3.70 10.71 -3.91
C ASN A 4 -4.07 10.14 -2.52
N SER A 5 -4.17 11.01 -1.49
CA SER A 5 -4.56 10.60 -0.14
C SER A 5 -3.65 9.53 0.50
N PHE A 6 -2.36 9.53 0.16
CA PHE A 6 -1.38 8.71 0.87
C PHE A 6 -1.16 9.23 2.28
N ILE A 7 -1.01 8.31 3.22
CA ILE A 7 -0.64 8.62 4.61
C ILE A 7 0.88 8.54 4.71
N PHE A 8 1.54 9.70 4.78
CA PHE A 8 2.98 9.76 5.00
C PHE A 8 3.29 9.66 6.50
N LEU A 9 4.21 8.75 6.84
CA LEU A 9 4.62 8.46 8.22
C LEU A 9 6.12 8.75 8.38
N ASP A 10 6.51 9.35 9.50
CA ASP A 10 7.90 9.65 9.87
C ASP A 10 8.62 8.41 10.46
N ARG A 11 7.96 7.24 10.47
CA ARG A 11 8.44 5.98 11.06
C ARG A 11 8.68 6.07 12.57
N SER A 12 7.98 6.99 13.23
CA SER A 12 8.00 7.19 14.68
C SER A 12 6.58 7.27 15.21
N PHE A 13 6.18 6.27 16.00
CA PHE A 13 4.79 6.15 16.45
C PHE A 13 4.30 7.38 17.24
N GLY A 14 5.19 8.02 18.02
CA GLY A 14 4.82 9.19 18.81
C GLY A 14 4.34 10.39 17.97
N THR A 15 5.01 10.65 16.85
CA THR A 15 4.64 11.74 15.91
C THR A 15 3.52 11.31 14.97
N ASP A 16 3.53 10.05 14.56
CA ASP A 16 2.64 9.54 13.52
C ASP A 16 1.23 9.23 14.04
N ARG A 17 1.08 8.95 15.35
CA ARG A 17 -0.20 8.63 15.97
C ARG A 17 -1.26 9.70 15.73
N SER A 18 -0.96 10.96 16.01
CA SER A 18 -1.91 12.07 15.86
C SER A 18 -2.28 12.31 14.39
N ARG A 19 -1.34 12.07 13.47
CA ARG A 19 -1.59 12.17 12.03
C ARG A 19 -2.53 11.07 11.55
N LEU A 20 -2.25 9.82 11.94
CA LEU A 20 -3.11 8.68 11.66
C LEU A 20 -4.52 8.91 12.21
N ASP A 21 -4.64 9.36 13.46
CA ASP A 21 -5.95 9.67 14.07
C ASP A 21 -6.73 10.69 13.24
N SER A 22 -6.08 11.78 12.82
CA SER A 22 -6.73 12.86 12.06
C SER A 22 -7.15 12.40 10.67
N MET A 23 -6.34 11.61 9.97
CA MET A 23 -6.66 11.10 8.64
C MET A 23 -7.75 10.04 8.68
N LEU A 24 -7.71 9.10 9.63
CA LEU A 24 -8.73 8.08 9.80
C LEU A 24 -10.08 8.69 10.19
N ASP A 25 -10.08 9.70 11.06
CA ASP A 25 -11.28 10.45 11.42
C ASP A 25 -11.88 11.19 10.22
N TYR A 26 -11.02 11.80 9.38
CA TYR A 26 -11.43 12.43 8.13
C TYR A 26 -12.05 11.42 7.16
N TYR A 27 -11.40 10.27 6.94
CA TYR A 27 -11.93 9.22 6.05
C TYR A 27 -13.23 8.63 6.56
N ALA A 28 -13.39 8.44 7.87
CA ALA A 28 -14.66 7.98 8.42
C ALA A 28 -15.80 8.98 8.22
N LYS A 29 -15.52 10.28 8.35
CA LYS A 29 -16.54 11.33 8.29
C LYS A 29 -16.88 11.82 6.89
N CYS A 30 -15.99 11.64 5.92
CA CYS A 30 -16.20 12.13 4.55
C CYS A 30 -17.35 11.42 3.82
N GLY A 31 -17.74 10.21 4.25
CA GLY A 31 -18.80 9.40 3.63
C GLY A 31 -18.37 8.65 2.36
N PHE A 32 -17.07 8.62 2.03
CA PHE A 32 -16.53 7.86 0.90
C PHE A 32 -15.89 6.54 1.34
N ASN A 33 -15.87 5.55 0.45
CA ASN A 33 -15.26 4.24 0.67
C ASN A 33 -13.77 4.26 0.33
N TYR A 34 -12.95 4.90 1.16
CA TYR A 34 -11.49 4.83 1.08
C TYR A 34 -10.95 3.45 1.49
N GLN A 35 -9.99 2.94 0.72
CA GLN A 35 -9.23 1.73 1.03
C GLN A 35 -7.80 2.11 1.40
N ILE A 36 -7.26 1.50 2.44
CA ILE A 36 -5.88 1.74 2.88
C ILE A 36 -5.06 0.49 2.61
N LEU A 37 -4.01 0.66 1.81
CA LEU A 37 -2.97 -0.34 1.60
C LEU A 37 -1.88 -0.14 2.66
N LEU A 38 -1.56 -1.21 3.39
CA LEU A 38 -0.54 -1.19 4.44
C LEU A 38 0.50 -2.29 4.20
N TYR A 39 1.77 -1.91 4.25
CA TYR A 39 2.92 -2.80 4.34
C TYR A 39 3.46 -2.73 5.77
N PRO A 40 3.07 -3.65 6.68
CA PRO A 40 3.49 -3.56 8.08
C PRO A 40 4.98 -3.84 8.27
N GLU A 41 5.70 -4.38 7.28
CA GLU A 41 7.17 -4.46 7.28
C GLU A 41 7.80 -3.05 7.30
N GLY A 42 7.11 -2.07 6.73
CA GLY A 42 7.52 -0.65 6.66
C GLY A 42 8.65 -0.35 5.67
N THR A 43 9.12 -1.36 4.93
CA THR A 43 10.16 -1.25 3.89
C THR A 43 10.10 -2.43 2.95
N ASP A 44 10.63 -2.23 1.74
CA ASP A 44 10.82 -3.33 0.79
C ASP A 44 11.93 -4.27 1.24
N LYS A 45 11.80 -5.54 0.85
CA LYS A 45 12.79 -6.57 1.14
C LYS A 45 14.02 -6.37 0.24
N CYS A 46 15.08 -5.87 0.83
CA CYS A 46 16.43 -5.82 0.25
C CYS A 46 17.42 -6.59 1.15
N PRO A 47 18.65 -6.88 0.68
CA PRO A 47 19.65 -7.58 1.50
C PRO A 47 19.90 -6.91 2.85
N LEU A 48 19.97 -5.57 2.87
CA LEU A 48 20.14 -4.80 4.10
C LEU A 48 18.95 -4.91 5.06
N ALA A 49 17.72 -4.84 4.54
CA ALA A 49 16.51 -4.98 5.34
C ALA A 49 16.35 -6.42 5.88
N THR A 50 16.72 -7.42 5.08
CA THR A 50 16.71 -8.83 5.48
C THR A 50 17.69 -9.06 6.63
N GLU A 51 18.91 -8.52 6.54
CA GLU A 51 19.90 -8.64 7.60
C GLU A 51 19.47 -7.93 8.90
N ARG A 52 18.82 -6.76 8.80
CA ARG A 52 18.23 -6.08 9.97
C ARG A 52 17.11 -6.91 10.60
N SER A 53 16.24 -7.50 9.79
CA SER A 53 15.19 -8.40 10.26
C SER A 53 15.76 -9.66 10.91
N ARG A 54 16.88 -10.19 10.39
CA ARG A 54 17.60 -11.33 10.98
C ARG A 54 18.12 -10.99 12.37
N LYS A 55 18.84 -9.87 12.52
CA LYS A 55 19.36 -9.43 13.82
C LYS A 55 18.24 -9.19 14.82
N PHE A 56 17.15 -8.54 14.41
CA PHE A 56 15.97 -8.37 15.24
C PHE A 56 15.39 -9.71 15.70
N ALA A 57 15.31 -10.70 14.81
CA ALA A 57 14.82 -12.02 15.17
C ALA A 57 15.76 -12.73 16.17
N GLU A 58 17.07 -12.63 15.99
CA GLU A 58 18.07 -13.20 16.92
C GLU A 58 18.01 -12.56 18.30
N GLU A 59 17.90 -11.24 18.38
CA GLU A 59 17.80 -10.49 19.64
C GLU A 59 16.51 -10.80 20.42
N ASN A 60 15.43 -11.17 19.73
CA ASN A 60 14.11 -11.43 20.32
C ASN A 60 13.74 -12.93 20.33
N GLU A 61 14.69 -13.82 20.03
CA GLU A 61 14.50 -15.27 19.98
C GLU A 61 13.33 -15.70 19.06
N LEU A 62 13.13 -14.96 17.96
CA LEU A 62 12.10 -15.23 16.96
C LEU A 62 12.64 -16.10 15.83
N VAL A 63 11.73 -16.79 15.14
CA VAL A 63 12.04 -17.59 13.95
C VAL A 63 12.57 -16.67 12.84
N HIS A 64 13.59 -17.15 12.11
CA HIS A 64 14.10 -16.45 10.95
C HIS A 64 13.15 -16.60 9.75
N TYR A 65 12.81 -15.47 9.12
CA TYR A 65 12.03 -15.43 7.89
C TYR A 65 12.95 -15.18 6.70
N GLU A 66 12.81 -16.02 5.67
CA GLU A 66 13.59 -15.98 4.44
C GLU A 66 12.87 -15.20 3.35
N TYR A 67 11.54 -15.34 3.25
CA TYR A 67 10.71 -14.79 2.17
C TYR A 67 10.03 -13.47 2.54
N VAL A 68 9.67 -13.28 3.82
CA VAL A 68 9.08 -12.02 4.33
C VAL A 68 9.98 -11.34 5.39
N LEU A 69 9.67 -10.10 5.74
CA LEU A 69 10.27 -9.42 6.91
C LEU A 69 9.29 -9.48 8.09
N HIS A 70 9.81 -9.38 9.32
CA HIS A 70 8.95 -9.33 10.51
C HIS A 70 8.06 -8.07 10.50
N PRO A 71 6.73 -8.21 10.74
CA PRO A 71 5.82 -7.08 10.69
C PRO A 71 5.92 -6.20 11.93
N ARG A 72 5.72 -4.89 11.76
CA ARG A 72 5.57 -3.93 12.86
C ARG A 72 4.10 -3.84 13.25
N THR A 73 3.79 -4.30 14.47
CA THR A 73 2.40 -4.45 14.93
C THR A 73 1.75 -3.14 15.41
N THR A 74 2.52 -2.23 16.01
CA THR A 74 1.99 -1.03 16.70
C THR A 74 1.09 -0.16 15.81
N GLY A 75 1.57 0.17 14.60
CA GLY A 75 0.82 1.01 13.67
C GLY A 75 -0.44 0.33 13.14
N PHE A 76 -0.34 -0.97 12.85
CA PHE A 76 -1.48 -1.79 12.41
C PHE A 76 -2.57 -1.86 13.49
N VAL A 77 -2.20 -2.20 14.72
CA VAL A 77 -3.14 -2.30 15.85
C VAL A 77 -3.85 -0.96 16.07
N HIS A 78 -3.09 0.13 16.13
CA HIS A 78 -3.65 1.47 16.32
C HIS A 78 -4.64 1.85 15.21
N MET A 79 -4.29 1.59 13.95
CA MET A 79 -5.15 1.88 12.80
C MET A 79 -6.46 1.08 12.84
N ILE A 80 -6.38 -0.24 13.07
CA ILE A 80 -7.56 -1.11 13.14
C ILE A 80 -8.49 -0.71 14.29
N GLN A 81 -7.93 -0.41 15.48
CA GLN A 81 -8.76 0.01 16.61
C GLN A 81 -9.50 1.31 16.35
N ASN A 82 -8.85 2.28 15.71
CA ASN A 82 -9.50 3.53 15.34
C ASN A 82 -10.59 3.33 14.28
N MET A 83 -10.32 2.53 13.25
CA MET A 83 -11.30 2.21 12.23
C MET A 83 -12.52 1.47 12.80
N ARG A 84 -12.30 0.55 13.76
CA ARG A 84 -13.38 -0.14 14.49
C ARG A 84 -14.22 0.84 15.31
N LYS A 85 -13.58 1.75 16.06
CA LYS A 85 -14.29 2.79 16.83
C LYS A 85 -15.13 3.69 15.92
N ALA A 86 -14.61 4.02 14.74
CA ALA A 86 -15.31 4.81 13.74
C ALA A 86 -16.34 4.03 12.91
N LYS A 87 -16.47 2.70 13.12
CA LYS A 87 -17.32 1.79 12.32
C LYS A 87 -17.09 1.93 10.82
N TYR A 88 -15.83 2.09 10.43
CA TYR A 88 -15.44 2.41 9.07
C TYR A 88 -14.97 1.17 8.27
N ILE A 89 -14.51 0.13 8.96
CA ILE A 89 -13.93 -1.06 8.34
C ILE A 89 -14.83 -2.29 8.54
N ASP A 90 -15.08 -3.02 7.46
CA ASP A 90 -15.79 -4.30 7.49
C ASP A 90 -14.85 -5.49 7.21
N HIS A 91 -13.87 -5.30 6.33
CA HIS A 91 -13.03 -6.37 5.83
C HIS A 91 -11.56 -5.96 5.69
N ILE A 92 -10.67 -6.93 5.91
CA ILE A 92 -9.24 -6.83 5.61
C ILE A 92 -8.94 -7.79 4.47
N TYR A 93 -8.23 -7.30 3.45
CA TYR A 93 -7.76 -8.14 2.35
C TYR A 93 -6.30 -8.48 2.58
N ASP A 94 -6.05 -9.75 2.87
CA ASP A 94 -4.71 -10.30 2.97
C ASP A 94 -4.23 -10.69 1.56
N VAL A 95 -3.21 -9.99 1.08
CA VAL A 95 -2.61 -10.24 -0.23
C VAL A 95 -1.22 -10.85 -0.04
N THR A 96 -0.98 -11.97 -0.71
CA THR A 96 0.34 -12.59 -0.85
C THR A 96 0.70 -12.67 -2.32
N ILE A 97 1.91 -12.26 -2.68
CA ILE A 97 2.39 -12.21 -4.06
C ILE A 97 3.56 -13.17 -4.20
N GLY A 98 3.48 -14.07 -5.17
CA GLY A 98 4.54 -15.02 -5.52
C GLY A 98 5.03 -14.76 -6.94
N PHE A 99 6.35 -14.68 -7.13
CA PHE A 99 6.95 -14.46 -8.44
C PHE A 99 7.39 -15.80 -9.05
N GLY A 100 6.91 -16.13 -10.24
CA GLY A 100 7.17 -17.45 -10.85
C GLY A 100 8.61 -17.66 -11.29
N ASP A 101 9.24 -16.66 -11.91
CA ASP A 101 10.61 -16.77 -12.45
C ASP A 101 11.64 -15.94 -11.68
N CYS A 102 11.49 -14.62 -11.70
CA CYS A 102 12.44 -13.67 -11.10
C CYS A 102 11.75 -12.65 -10.19
N ILE A 103 12.45 -12.27 -9.12
CA ILE A 103 12.03 -11.19 -8.22
C ILE A 103 12.78 -9.93 -8.65
N VAL A 104 12.07 -8.93 -9.15
CA VAL A 104 12.65 -7.66 -9.55
C VAL A 104 12.74 -6.77 -8.31
N GLN A 105 13.97 -6.50 -7.86
CA GLN A 105 14.21 -5.67 -6.66
C GLN A 105 14.56 -4.22 -6.98
N SER A 106 14.86 -3.91 -8.25
CA SER A 106 15.27 -2.57 -8.70
C SER A 106 14.60 -2.19 -10.01
N GLU A 107 14.16 -0.94 -10.12
CA GLU A 107 13.66 -0.36 -11.38
C GLU A 107 14.74 -0.34 -12.47
N VAL A 108 16.02 -0.29 -12.07
CA VAL A 108 17.17 -0.36 -13.00
C VAL A 108 17.26 -1.75 -13.63
N ASP A 109 17.03 -2.81 -12.85
CA ASP A 109 17.07 -4.18 -13.37
C ASP A 109 15.95 -4.42 -14.39
N PHE A 110 14.79 -3.80 -14.15
CA PHE A 110 13.70 -3.81 -15.11
C PHE A 110 14.05 -3.02 -16.39
N ALA A 111 14.45 -1.75 -16.24
CA ALA A 111 14.62 -0.84 -17.38
C ALA A 111 15.86 -1.15 -18.24
N VAL A 112 16.95 -1.60 -17.62
CA VAL A 112 18.24 -1.81 -18.30
C VAL A 112 18.46 -3.28 -18.64
N HIS A 113 18.13 -4.19 -17.73
CA HIS A 113 18.38 -5.62 -17.90
C HIS A 113 17.16 -6.38 -18.43
N GLY A 114 16.01 -5.71 -18.59
CA GLY A 114 14.78 -6.33 -19.10
C GLY A 114 14.25 -7.45 -18.19
N VAL A 115 14.67 -7.46 -16.92
CA VAL A 115 14.27 -8.49 -15.96
C VAL A 115 12.83 -8.22 -15.56
N CYS A 116 11.92 -9.05 -16.06
CA CYS A 116 10.50 -8.98 -15.74
C CYS A 116 10.00 -10.40 -15.43
N PRO A 117 9.23 -10.62 -14.35
CA PRO A 117 8.63 -11.91 -14.09
C PRO A 117 7.68 -12.26 -15.24
N LYS A 118 7.80 -13.48 -15.76
CA LYS A 118 6.88 -13.99 -16.79
C LYS A 118 5.46 -14.15 -16.25
N ASP A 119 5.38 -14.59 -15.00
CA ASP A 119 4.15 -14.88 -14.29
C ASP A 119 4.25 -14.39 -12.84
N VAL A 120 3.15 -13.78 -12.38
CA VAL A 120 2.99 -13.28 -11.01
C VAL A 120 1.69 -13.85 -10.47
N HIS A 121 1.80 -14.56 -9.36
CA HIS A 121 0.69 -15.21 -8.70
C HIS A 121 0.21 -14.34 -7.55
N TYR A 122 -1.07 -14.04 -7.52
CA TYR A 122 -1.70 -13.27 -6.45
C TYR A 122 -2.65 -14.18 -5.68
N GLN A 123 -2.40 -14.35 -4.38
CA GLN A 123 -3.38 -14.94 -3.48
C GLN A 123 -4.01 -13.86 -2.61
N VAL A 124 -5.31 -13.65 -2.76
CA VAL A 124 -6.09 -12.66 -2.02
C VAL A 124 -7.10 -13.37 -1.12
N ARG A 125 -6.97 -13.18 0.19
CA ARG A 125 -7.89 -13.73 1.21
C ARG A 125 -8.69 -12.57 1.82
N LYS A 126 -10.01 -12.66 1.75
CA LYS A 126 -10.92 -11.72 2.40
C LYS A 126 -11.16 -12.16 3.85
N LEU A 127 -10.84 -11.31 4.81
CA LEU A 127 -10.99 -11.55 6.24
C LEU A 127 -12.03 -10.59 6.81
N ASN A 128 -12.98 -11.09 7.59
CA ASN A 128 -13.98 -10.25 8.23
C ASN A 128 -13.41 -9.64 9.52
N ILE A 129 -13.62 -8.35 9.74
CA ILE A 129 -13.13 -7.66 10.93
C ILE A 129 -13.73 -8.23 12.23
N ALA A 130 -14.93 -8.83 12.14
CA ALA A 130 -15.63 -9.46 13.24
C ALA A 130 -14.91 -10.71 13.76
N ASP A 131 -14.16 -11.40 12.90
CA ASP A 131 -13.44 -12.64 13.24
C ASP A 131 -12.06 -12.36 13.87
N LEU A 132 -11.58 -11.11 13.79
CA LEU A 132 -10.28 -10.72 14.33
C LEU A 132 -10.36 -10.44 15.85
N PRO A 133 -9.28 -10.73 16.61
CA PRO A 133 -9.21 -10.42 18.03
C PRO A 133 -9.50 -8.94 18.33
N LYS A 134 -10.14 -8.67 19.47
CA LYS A 134 -10.52 -7.31 19.89
C LYS A 134 -9.43 -6.64 20.73
N GLY A 135 -8.62 -7.41 21.45
CA GLY A 135 -7.54 -6.89 22.28
C GLY A 135 -6.35 -6.40 21.44
N ASP A 136 -5.70 -5.32 21.87
CA ASP A 136 -4.55 -4.74 21.18
C ASP A 136 -3.38 -5.72 21.07
N LYS A 137 -3.09 -6.44 22.16
CA LYS A 137 -2.02 -7.44 22.21
C LYS A 137 -2.31 -8.64 21.30
N GLU A 138 -3.51 -9.22 21.45
CA GLU A 138 -3.96 -10.37 20.66
C GLU A 138 -4.01 -10.05 19.16
N LEU A 139 -4.39 -8.82 18.79
CA LEU A 139 -4.40 -8.37 17.41
C LEU A 139 -2.97 -8.23 16.84
N GLY A 140 -2.03 -7.78 17.66
CA GLY A 140 -0.62 -7.76 17.30
C GLY A 140 -0.04 -9.17 17.10
N GLU A 141 -0.34 -10.09 18.02
CA GLU A 141 0.05 -11.51 17.92
C GLU A 141 -0.57 -12.17 16.68
N TRP A 142 -1.83 -11.88 16.39
CA TRP A 142 -2.52 -12.33 15.18
C TRP A 142 -1.81 -11.87 13.90
N LEU A 143 -1.34 -10.62 13.84
CA LEU A 143 -0.57 -10.12 12.69
C LEU A 143 0.76 -10.88 12.53
N VAL A 144 1.44 -11.18 13.64
CA VAL A 144 2.70 -11.94 13.60
C VAL A 144 2.46 -13.36 13.09
N GLU A 145 1.42 -14.05 13.56
CA GLU A 145 1.07 -15.39 13.08
C GLU A 145 0.65 -15.35 11.60
N LEU A 146 -0.08 -14.32 11.18
CA LEU A 146 -0.42 -14.12 9.77
C LEU A 146 0.82 -14.02 8.88
N TRP A 147 1.88 -13.34 9.34
CA TRP A 147 3.16 -13.26 8.62
C TRP A 147 3.90 -14.58 8.59
N LYS A 148 3.83 -15.36 9.67
CA LYS A 148 4.38 -16.71 9.73
C LYS A 148 3.69 -17.65 8.75
N GLU A 149 2.36 -17.57 8.62
CA GLU A 149 1.61 -18.29 7.58
C GLU A 149 2.08 -17.90 6.17
N LYS A 150 2.33 -16.60 5.93
CA LYS A 150 2.83 -16.11 4.63
C LYS A 150 4.23 -16.64 4.32
N GLU A 151 5.11 -16.65 5.31
CA GLU A 151 6.46 -17.19 5.19
C GLU A 151 6.41 -18.66 4.75
N GLU A 152 5.63 -19.50 5.44
CA GLU A 152 5.52 -20.92 5.10
C GLU A 152 4.84 -21.16 3.75
N LYS A 153 3.85 -20.33 3.42
CA LYS A 153 3.17 -20.37 2.12
C LYS A 153 4.13 -20.03 0.98
N LEU A 154 4.93 -18.97 1.12
CA LEU A 154 5.93 -18.60 0.12
C LEU A 154 7.04 -19.66 0.04
N ARG A 155 7.46 -20.24 1.18
CA ARG A 155 8.38 -21.37 1.21
C ARG A 155 7.88 -22.53 0.35
N ARG A 156 6.65 -22.98 0.56
CA ARG A 156 6.02 -24.04 -0.25
C ARG A 156 5.92 -23.66 -1.73
N PHE A 157 5.53 -22.41 -2.03
CA PHE A 157 5.46 -21.90 -3.40
C PHE A 157 6.83 -21.94 -4.11
N TYR A 158 7.90 -21.52 -3.44
CA TYR A 158 9.25 -21.48 -4.04
C TYR A 158 9.97 -22.83 -4.07
N MET A 159 9.54 -23.81 -3.26
CA MET A 159 9.99 -25.20 -3.32
C MET A 159 9.51 -25.94 -4.58
N LEU A 160 8.41 -25.49 -5.18
CA LEU A 160 7.91 -26.04 -6.45
C LEU A 160 8.82 -25.65 -7.63
N ASP A 161 8.86 -26.52 -8.64
CA ASP A 161 9.56 -26.22 -9.89
C ASP A 161 8.99 -24.95 -10.54
N ARG A 162 9.86 -24.12 -11.13
CA ARG A 162 9.51 -22.79 -11.64
C ARG A 162 8.31 -22.80 -12.60
N LYS A 163 8.16 -23.85 -13.39
CA LYS A 163 7.08 -23.98 -14.38
C LYS A 163 5.73 -24.33 -13.77
N ASN A 164 5.72 -24.89 -12.56
CA ASN A 164 4.53 -25.41 -11.88
C ASN A 164 4.26 -24.69 -10.56
N ARG A 165 4.87 -23.52 -10.34
CA ARG A 165 4.65 -22.73 -9.13
C ARG A 165 3.21 -22.24 -9.13
N MET A 166 2.46 -22.66 -8.11
CA MET A 166 1.12 -22.17 -7.84
C MET A 166 0.94 -22.11 -6.33
N PHE A 167 0.09 -21.19 -5.86
CA PHE A 167 -0.35 -21.23 -4.47
C PHE A 167 -1.29 -22.41 -4.25
N GLU A 168 -1.34 -22.90 -3.02
CA GLU A 168 -2.25 -23.98 -2.66
C GLU A 168 -3.71 -23.57 -2.84
N ASN A 169 -4.52 -24.53 -3.29
CA ASN A 169 -5.95 -24.33 -3.49
C ASN A 169 -6.62 -24.01 -2.15
N THR A 170 -7.02 -22.75 -1.99
CA THR A 170 -7.81 -22.34 -0.85
C THR A 170 -9.22 -22.92 -0.97
N PRO A 171 -9.75 -23.60 0.06
CA PRO A 171 -11.15 -24.04 0.05
C PRO A 171 -12.09 -22.86 -0.23
N ASN A 172 -13.01 -23.02 -1.19
CA ASN A 172 -13.90 -21.97 -1.70
C ASN A 172 -13.21 -20.80 -2.43
N GLY A 173 -11.92 -20.94 -2.77
CA GLY A 173 -11.19 -19.99 -3.60
C GLY A 173 -11.70 -19.98 -5.05
N ARG A 174 -11.51 -18.85 -5.72
CA ARG A 174 -11.68 -18.74 -7.18
C ARG A 174 -10.33 -18.42 -7.78
N GLU A 175 -9.93 -19.21 -8.76
CA GLU A 175 -8.78 -18.90 -9.60
C GLU A 175 -9.23 -17.94 -10.69
N TYR A 176 -8.45 -16.89 -10.89
CA TYR A 176 -8.67 -15.93 -11.96
C TYR A 176 -7.42 -15.88 -12.83
N GLU A 177 -7.52 -16.48 -14.00
CA GLU A 177 -6.51 -16.32 -15.04
C GLU A 177 -6.89 -15.15 -15.94
N MET A 178 -5.88 -14.37 -16.31
CA MET A 178 -6.09 -13.23 -17.20
C MET A 178 -6.42 -13.72 -18.59
N SER A 179 -7.64 -13.42 -19.06
CA SER A 179 -8.06 -13.81 -20.41
C SER A 179 -7.35 -12.97 -21.48
N ASN A 180 -7.22 -13.54 -22.68
CA ASN A 180 -6.61 -12.85 -23.82
C ASN A 180 -7.32 -11.53 -24.18
N SER A 181 -8.62 -11.43 -23.95
CA SER A 181 -9.38 -10.18 -24.19
C SER A 181 -9.03 -9.09 -23.17
N VAL A 182 -8.83 -9.48 -21.90
CA VAL A 182 -8.39 -8.54 -20.84
C VAL A 182 -6.97 -8.07 -21.14
N PHE A 183 -6.08 -8.97 -21.54
CA PHE A 183 -4.72 -8.62 -21.94
C PHE A 183 -4.69 -7.66 -23.14
N ALA A 184 -5.46 -7.94 -24.19
CA ALA A 184 -5.59 -7.03 -25.34
C ALA A 184 -6.13 -5.65 -24.93
N GLY A 185 -7.13 -5.62 -24.04
CA GLY A 185 -7.64 -4.37 -23.46
C GLY A 185 -6.57 -3.60 -22.69
N GLN A 186 -5.76 -4.26 -21.87
CA GLN A 186 -4.65 -3.64 -21.16
C GLN A 186 -3.60 -3.05 -22.13
N LEU A 187 -3.28 -3.74 -23.22
CA LEU A 187 -2.36 -3.21 -24.24
C LEU A 187 -2.91 -1.94 -24.89
N LEU A 188 -4.19 -1.91 -25.24
CA LEU A 188 -4.85 -0.72 -25.80
C LEU A 188 -4.85 0.46 -24.82
N ILE A 189 -5.13 0.19 -23.54
CA ILE A 189 -5.10 1.21 -22.48
C ILE A 189 -3.68 1.76 -22.33
N ASN A 190 -2.67 0.88 -22.27
CA ASN A 190 -1.27 1.31 -22.19
C ASN A 190 -0.87 2.16 -23.39
N PHE A 191 -1.22 1.74 -24.60
CA PHE A 191 -0.95 2.49 -25.83
C PHE A 191 -1.60 3.89 -25.80
N PHE A 192 -2.86 3.97 -25.40
CA PHE A 192 -3.57 5.24 -25.22
C PHE A 192 -2.84 6.18 -24.24
N TRP A 193 -2.41 5.67 -23.09
CA TRP A 193 -1.69 6.47 -22.09
C TRP A 193 -0.30 6.88 -22.53
N VAL A 194 0.42 6.04 -23.28
CA VAL A 194 1.72 6.40 -23.86
C VAL A 194 1.56 7.55 -24.86
N ILE A 195 0.60 7.45 -25.79
CA ILE A 195 0.32 8.53 -26.76
C ILE A 195 -0.07 9.81 -26.04
N THR A 196 -0.99 9.71 -25.07
CA THR A 196 -1.44 10.85 -24.29
C THR A 196 -0.27 11.52 -23.57
N THR A 197 0.63 10.72 -22.98
CA THR A 197 1.83 11.24 -22.30
C THR A 197 2.78 11.95 -23.27
N ILE A 198 3.03 11.38 -24.45
CA ILE A 198 3.86 12.02 -25.50
C ILE A 198 3.22 13.34 -25.95
N MET A 199 1.90 13.35 -26.16
CA MET A 199 1.15 14.56 -26.54
C MET A 199 1.27 15.66 -25.49
N TRP A 200 1.08 15.34 -24.20
CA TRP A 200 1.23 16.29 -23.10
C TRP A 200 2.67 16.78 -22.95
N ALA A 201 3.66 15.90 -23.07
CA ALA A 201 5.07 16.27 -23.05
C ALA A 201 5.41 17.24 -24.18
N TYR A 202 4.97 16.94 -25.40
CA TYR A 202 5.12 17.84 -26.55
C TYR A 202 4.44 19.20 -26.31
N GLY A 203 3.21 19.20 -25.82
CA GLY A 203 2.48 20.42 -25.47
C GLY A 203 3.22 21.27 -24.43
N PHE A 204 3.85 20.63 -23.45
CA PHE A 204 4.63 21.31 -22.41
C PHE A 204 5.84 22.06 -22.99
N PHE A 205 6.57 21.46 -23.94
CA PHE A 205 7.74 22.09 -24.55
C PHE A 205 7.41 23.14 -25.61
N MET A 206 6.32 22.96 -26.36
CA MET A 206 6.00 23.84 -27.49
C MET A 206 5.09 25.01 -27.12
N ILE A 207 4.27 24.88 -26.07
CA ILE A 207 3.29 25.90 -25.69
C ILE A 207 3.80 26.69 -24.47
N PRO A 208 4.21 27.96 -24.62
CA PRO A 208 4.78 28.74 -23.51
C PRO A 208 3.80 28.96 -22.34
N TYR A 209 2.49 28.94 -22.59
CA TYR A 209 1.47 29.02 -21.53
C TYR A 209 1.44 27.81 -20.59
N MET A 210 1.87 26.63 -21.05
CA MET A 210 1.96 25.44 -20.19
C MET A 210 3.06 25.60 -19.15
N CYS A 211 4.20 26.19 -19.55
CA CYS A 211 5.30 26.51 -18.63
C CYS A 211 4.86 27.53 -17.56
N THR A 212 4.14 28.59 -17.94
CA THR A 212 3.67 29.59 -16.96
C THR A 212 2.64 28.98 -16.00
N PHE A 213 1.71 28.17 -16.49
CA PHE A 213 0.77 27.42 -15.66
C PHE A 213 1.50 26.48 -14.69
N ALA A 214 2.55 25.79 -15.13
CA ALA A 214 3.34 24.91 -14.28
C ALA A 214 4.06 25.68 -13.16
N ILE A 215 4.66 26.83 -13.48
CA ILE A 215 5.31 27.70 -12.49
C ILE A 215 4.28 28.19 -11.44
N ILE A 216 3.12 28.68 -11.88
CA ILE A 216 2.04 29.11 -10.98
C ILE A 216 1.58 27.94 -10.10
N SER A 217 1.40 26.76 -10.68
CA SER A 217 0.99 25.55 -9.96
C SER A 217 2.02 25.14 -8.91
N CYS A 218 3.31 25.17 -9.25
CA CYS A 218 4.41 24.90 -8.33
C CYS A 218 4.47 25.93 -7.20
N PHE A 219 4.30 27.22 -7.52
CA PHE A 219 4.24 28.29 -6.53
C PHE A 219 3.06 28.09 -5.56
N LEU A 220 1.87 27.81 -6.09
CA LEU A 220 0.68 27.53 -5.29
C LEU A 220 0.88 26.31 -4.40
N PHE A 221 1.47 25.23 -4.92
CA PHE A 221 1.79 24.05 -4.13
C PHE A 221 2.79 24.37 -3.01
N PHE A 222 3.85 25.14 -3.29
CA PHE A 222 4.81 25.58 -2.28
C PHE A 222 4.16 26.46 -1.20
N CYS A 223 3.29 27.39 -1.59
CA CYS A 223 2.50 28.18 -0.66
C CYS A 223 1.63 27.28 0.24
N ILE A 224 0.93 26.30 -0.35
CA ILE A 224 0.11 25.37 0.43
C ILE A 224 0.98 24.56 1.40
N GLN A 225 2.10 24.03 0.93
CA GLN A 225 3.04 23.27 1.74
C GLN A 225 3.58 24.09 2.90
N ARG A 226 3.94 25.36 2.67
CA ARG A 226 4.51 26.24 3.69
C ARG A 226 3.50 26.71 4.72
N HIS A 227 2.26 27.00 4.31
CA HIS A 227 1.26 27.56 5.21
C HIS A 227 0.40 26.51 5.91
N TRP A 228 0.10 25.38 5.25
CA TRP A 228 -0.78 24.33 5.78
C TRP A 228 -0.08 23.00 6.04
N GLY A 229 1.20 22.85 5.66
CA GLY A 229 1.97 21.63 5.86
C GLY A 229 1.67 20.52 4.84
N GLY A 230 0.78 20.77 3.87
CA GLY A 230 0.38 19.82 2.84
C GLY A 230 -1.02 20.09 2.31
N VAL A 231 -1.33 19.55 1.13
CA VAL A 231 -2.65 19.66 0.49
C VAL A 231 -3.70 18.87 1.29
N GLU A 232 -3.29 17.73 1.84
CA GLU A 232 -4.10 16.86 2.70
C GLU A 232 -4.54 17.57 3.98
N TRP A 233 -3.64 18.32 4.63
CA TRP A 233 -3.94 19.07 5.84
C TRP A 233 -4.87 20.24 5.58
N LEU A 234 -4.69 20.93 4.45
CA LEU A 234 -5.62 21.95 3.99
C LEU A 234 -7.02 21.36 3.78
N ALA A 235 -7.14 20.19 3.13
CA ALA A 235 -8.42 19.52 2.91
C ALA A 235 -9.10 19.13 4.23
N ILE A 236 -8.36 18.54 5.17
CA ILE A 236 -8.88 18.15 6.50
C ILE A 236 -9.36 19.39 7.28
N GLN A 237 -8.57 20.48 7.28
CA GLN A 237 -8.96 21.72 7.96
C GLN A 237 -10.24 22.33 7.38
N LYS A 238 -10.34 22.40 6.05
CA LYS A 238 -11.53 22.93 5.36
C LYS A 238 -12.76 22.05 5.61
N PHE A 239 -12.60 20.73 5.58
CA PHE A 239 -13.66 19.78 5.92
C PHE A 239 -14.16 19.97 7.36
N ASN A 240 -13.23 20.04 8.32
CA ASN A 240 -13.56 20.25 9.72
C ASN A 240 -14.26 21.60 9.96
N ALA A 241 -13.84 22.66 9.26
CA ALA A 241 -14.51 23.96 9.33
C ALA A 241 -15.96 23.89 8.80
N GLN A 242 -16.19 23.22 7.68
CA GLN A 242 -17.54 23.03 7.13
C GLN A 242 -18.45 22.22 8.06
N GLN A 243 -17.91 21.17 8.67
CA GLN A 243 -18.65 20.35 9.65
C GLN A 243 -19.05 21.14 10.90
N ARG A 244 -18.21 22.08 11.36
CA ARG A 244 -18.53 22.96 12.49
C ARG A 244 -19.70 23.89 12.15
N VAL A 245 -19.68 24.52 10.97
CA VAL A 245 -20.76 25.40 10.52
C VAL A 245 -22.10 24.66 10.45
N LYS A 246 -22.12 23.44 9.90
CA LYS A 246 -23.33 22.60 9.82
C LYS A 246 -23.90 22.18 11.18
N LYS A 247 -23.07 22.14 12.25
CA LYS A 247 -23.54 21.80 13.60
C LYS A 247 -24.10 23.00 14.36
N THR A 248 -23.74 24.21 13.94
CA THR A 248 -24.21 25.47 14.55
C THR A 248 -25.44 26.07 13.86
N SER A 249 -25.81 25.56 12.69
CA SER A 249 -27.04 25.85 11.95
C SER A 249 -28.13 24.84 12.28
#